data_AF-A0A5B0NLP5-F1
#
_entry.id   AF-A0A5B0NLP5-F1
#
_cell.length_a   1.000
_cell.length_b   1.000
_cell.length_c   1.000
_cell.angle_alpha   90.00
_cell.angle_beta   90.00
_cell.angle_gamma   90.00
#
_symmetry.space_group_name_H-M   'P 1'
#
loop_
_entity.id
_entity.type
_entity.pdbx_description
1 polymer ?
#
loop_
_entity_poly.entity_id
_entity_poly.type
_entity_poly.pdbx_seq_one_letter_code
_entity_poly.pdbx_strand_id
1 'polypeptide(L)'
;MRSQLLPLRSQLKLAFFRPTCRSFATTKDNIPLKPCVDSDNCAFQEPSTDGRPASLHFKSGHVFTGRSFGAPVSTFGEAVFTTSTTSYPESMTDPSYRSQILVFTTPMIGNYGIPPNILATSPTPVPSSPDLFLESERVQCSGVVVAELADRFSHYQAMESISNWCHRFGVPGITGVDTRAITSLLRQQGSTLAKIAVGDGHQTPVTPEQYWDPSGINLVAEASTKTPYTLNPTSPISIAMLDFGAKANIARSLVKHGAAVTVLPWDTPASSIIGKYHGLFLSNGPGDPKHAVAAVETVRTVMNDAPNIPIFGICMGHQIIGLAAGLETYRMRFGNRGHNQPVLALANSGSIQAGRVFITSQNHPLAPVNPRSRSNHHVPDLITPNWKARLNRNQQATHQDPHQPSPYSLRIIILTPFILTPILTLITDQPTPANHSHSPFSVSLRTRLRLTLFCLTLIPIHLLIRSRRSSQATLPTPKTISHILQQARTTSEL
;
A
#
# COMPACT_ATOMS: atom_id res chain seq x y z
N MET A 1 28.20 10.22 -72.27
CA MET A 1 27.69 9.98 -70.90
C MET A 1 28.25 8.63 -70.44
N ARG A 2 29.21 8.68 -69.52
CA ARG A 2 30.06 7.55 -69.12
C ARG A 2 29.33 6.64 -68.11
N SER A 3 29.38 5.34 -68.39
CA SER A 3 29.52 4.19 -67.48
C SER A 3 29.21 4.38 -65.98
N GLN A 4 28.35 3.53 -65.41
CA GLN A 4 28.77 2.43 -64.51
C GLN A 4 27.57 1.66 -63.90
N LEU A 5 27.54 0.35 -64.18
CA LEU A 5 27.34 -0.77 -63.24
C LEU A 5 26.02 -0.89 -62.44
N LEU A 6 25.14 -1.77 -62.93
CA LEU A 6 24.40 -2.74 -62.11
C LEU A 6 25.17 -4.06 -62.11
N PRO A 7 25.13 -4.86 -61.03
CA PRO A 7 24.60 -6.21 -61.22
C PRO A 7 23.79 -6.80 -60.03
N LEU A 8 23.01 -7.81 -60.40
CA LEU A 8 22.34 -8.82 -59.59
C LEU A 8 23.11 -9.26 -58.34
N ARG A 9 22.39 -9.50 -57.24
CA ARG A 9 22.63 -10.67 -56.38
C ARG A 9 21.33 -11.13 -55.69
N SER A 10 20.78 -12.20 -56.24
CA SER A 10 19.98 -13.19 -55.51
C SER A 10 20.82 -13.92 -54.45
N GLN A 11 20.13 -14.40 -53.42
CA GLN A 11 20.56 -15.30 -52.34
C GLN A 11 21.04 -14.66 -51.04
N LEU A 12 20.10 -14.53 -50.09
CA LEU A 12 20.26 -15.01 -48.71
C LEU A 12 18.88 -15.06 -48.04
N LYS A 13 18.26 -16.24 -48.07
CA LYS A 13 17.21 -16.63 -47.13
C LYS A 13 17.88 -16.73 -45.75
N LEU A 14 17.80 -15.70 -44.91
CA LEU A 14 17.98 -15.88 -43.48
C LEU A 14 16.62 -16.26 -42.89
N ALA A 15 16.52 -17.54 -42.52
CA ALA A 15 15.44 -18.06 -41.69
C ALA A 15 15.53 -17.40 -40.31
N PHE A 16 14.73 -16.35 -40.09
CA PHE A 16 14.38 -15.95 -38.73
C PHE A 16 13.46 -17.02 -38.15
N PHE A 17 14.03 -17.89 -37.33
CA PHE A 17 13.30 -18.69 -36.36
C PHE A 17 12.45 -17.72 -35.53
N ARG A 18 11.14 -17.67 -35.83
CA ARG A 18 10.15 -17.08 -34.92
C ARG A 18 10.10 -18.00 -33.70
N PRO A 19 10.44 -17.54 -32.48
CA PRO A 19 10.11 -18.32 -31.30
C PRO A 19 8.59 -18.39 -31.21
N THR A 20 8.09 -19.61 -31.22
CA THR A 20 6.68 -19.97 -31.02
C THR A 20 6.17 -19.44 -29.68
N CYS A 21 5.02 -18.75 -29.75
CA CYS A 21 4.04 -18.44 -28.71
C CYS A 21 4.48 -18.56 -27.23
N ARG A 22 4.53 -17.41 -26.54
CA ARG A 22 4.28 -17.36 -25.08
C ARG A 22 2.79 -17.11 -24.84
N SER A 23 2.20 -17.99 -24.05
CA SER A 23 0.80 -18.03 -23.64
C SER A 23 0.42 -16.77 -22.84
N PHE A 24 -0.51 -15.98 -23.37
CA PHE A 24 -1.19 -14.91 -22.64
C PHE A 24 -2.43 -15.48 -21.94
N ALA A 25 -2.71 -15.01 -20.72
CA ALA A 25 -3.79 -15.49 -19.85
C ALA A 25 -5.15 -15.55 -20.56
N THR A 26 -5.86 -16.66 -20.38
CA THR A 26 -7.06 -17.06 -21.12
C THR A 26 -8.36 -16.75 -20.35
N THR A 27 -9.41 -16.35 -21.08
CA THR A 27 -10.81 -16.36 -20.65
C THR A 27 -11.46 -17.71 -20.96
N LYS A 28 -12.69 -17.95 -20.49
CA LYS A 28 -13.47 -19.18 -20.72
C LYS A 28 -13.62 -19.58 -22.21
N ASP A 29 -13.43 -18.64 -23.15
CA ASP A 29 -13.58 -18.84 -24.59
C ASP A 29 -12.28 -18.66 -25.41
N ASN A 30 -11.10 -18.70 -24.78
CA ASN A 30 -9.81 -18.94 -25.46
C ASN A 30 -9.38 -17.95 -26.58
N ILE A 31 -9.85 -16.70 -26.58
CA ILE A 31 -9.37 -15.66 -27.52
C ILE A 31 -8.42 -14.68 -26.78
N PRO A 32 -7.13 -14.57 -27.17
CA PRO A 32 -6.21 -13.57 -26.62
C PRO A 32 -6.66 -12.14 -26.98
N LEU A 33 -6.83 -11.27 -26.00
CA LEU A 33 -7.04 -9.83 -26.24
C LEU A 33 -5.74 -9.20 -26.76
N LYS A 34 -5.76 -8.67 -27.98
CA LYS A 34 -4.62 -7.96 -28.56
C LYS A 34 -4.49 -6.56 -27.94
N PRO A 35 -3.28 -6.10 -27.59
CA PRO A 35 -3.04 -4.71 -27.23
C PRO A 35 -3.49 -3.77 -28.36
N CYS A 36 -4.00 -2.59 -28.01
CA CYS A 36 -4.35 -1.52 -28.96
C CYS A 36 -3.08 -1.02 -29.69
N VAL A 37 -2.91 -1.37 -30.98
CA VAL A 37 -1.75 -0.94 -31.79
C VAL A 37 -2.06 0.27 -32.68
N ASP A 38 -3.33 0.52 -33.02
CA ASP A 38 -3.75 1.62 -33.89
C ASP A 38 -4.87 2.45 -33.23
N SER A 39 -4.64 3.77 -33.07
CA SER A 39 -5.59 4.73 -32.48
C SER A 39 -6.93 4.79 -33.19
N ASP A 40 -6.95 4.43 -34.47
CA ASP A 40 -8.11 4.65 -35.35
C ASP A 40 -9.02 3.41 -35.41
N ASN A 41 -8.56 2.25 -34.91
CA ASN A 41 -9.28 0.97 -34.93
C ASN A 41 -9.47 0.33 -33.54
N CYS A 42 -9.23 1.04 -32.44
CA CYS A 42 -9.72 0.60 -31.11
C CYS A 42 -11.22 0.83 -31.01
N ALA A 43 -11.98 0.05 -31.78
CA ALA A 43 -13.42 -0.08 -31.66
C ALA A 43 -13.76 -0.89 -30.38
N PHE A 44 -13.41 -0.38 -29.21
CA PHE A 44 -14.15 -0.68 -27.98
C PHE A 44 -15.33 0.28 -27.93
N GLN A 45 -16.27 0.10 -28.86
CA GLN A 45 -17.60 0.71 -28.80
C GLN A 45 -18.51 -0.19 -27.96
N GLU A 46 -18.21 -0.33 -26.68
CA GLU A 46 -19.21 -0.77 -25.71
C GLU A 46 -19.49 0.46 -24.84
N PRO A 47 -20.75 0.90 -24.70
CA PRO A 47 -21.05 2.02 -23.83
C PRO A 47 -20.55 1.69 -22.42
N SER A 48 -19.79 2.63 -21.84
CA SER A 48 -19.20 2.52 -20.50
C SER A 48 -20.23 2.21 -19.41
N THR A 49 -21.51 2.45 -19.70
CA THR A 49 -22.67 2.15 -18.86
C THR A 49 -23.68 1.33 -19.65
N ASP A 50 -24.20 0.25 -19.09
CA ASP A 50 -25.37 -0.47 -19.61
C ASP A 50 -26.67 0.33 -19.45
N GLY A 51 -26.58 1.56 -18.93
CA GLY A 51 -27.69 2.49 -18.72
C GLY A 51 -28.63 2.08 -17.59
N ARG A 52 -28.35 0.99 -16.89
CA ARG A 52 -29.24 0.50 -15.83
C ARG A 52 -29.25 1.49 -14.68
N PRO A 53 -30.42 1.77 -14.09
CA PRO A 53 -30.47 2.64 -12.94
C PRO A 53 -29.82 1.96 -11.73
N ALA A 54 -29.17 2.75 -10.89
CA ALA A 54 -28.56 2.28 -9.65
C ALA A 54 -28.71 3.33 -8.54
N SER A 55 -28.73 2.88 -7.28
CA SER A 55 -28.71 3.77 -6.13
C SER A 55 -27.76 3.27 -5.04
N LEU A 56 -27.10 4.21 -4.38
CA LEU A 56 -26.29 3.99 -3.19
C LEU A 56 -27.10 4.38 -1.95
N HIS A 57 -27.45 3.39 -1.13
CA HIS A 57 -28.25 3.55 0.08
C HIS A 57 -27.38 3.48 1.32
N PHE A 58 -27.26 4.58 2.07
CA PHE A 58 -26.56 4.61 3.34
C PHE A 58 -27.46 4.20 4.49
N LYS A 59 -26.90 3.51 5.49
CA LYS A 59 -27.61 3.17 6.73
C LYS A 59 -28.16 4.39 7.49
N SER A 60 -27.58 5.58 7.26
CA SER A 60 -28.10 6.85 7.78
C SER A 60 -29.34 7.38 7.06
N GLY A 61 -29.84 6.69 6.04
CA GLY A 61 -31.04 7.05 5.27
C GLY A 61 -30.78 7.89 4.02
N HIS A 62 -29.54 8.36 3.81
CA HIS A 62 -29.17 9.09 2.59
C HIS A 62 -29.15 8.14 1.38
N VAL A 63 -29.69 8.61 0.25
CA VAL A 63 -29.72 7.84 -1.00
C VAL A 63 -29.18 8.71 -2.14
N PHE A 64 -28.28 8.13 -2.93
CA PHE A 64 -27.73 8.78 -4.13
C PHE A 64 -28.04 7.92 -5.35
N THR A 65 -28.73 8.49 -6.32
CA THR A 65 -29.15 7.78 -7.54
C THR A 65 -28.22 8.13 -8.68
N GLY A 66 -27.89 7.14 -9.50
CA GLY A 66 -27.02 7.25 -10.64
C GLY A 66 -27.28 6.12 -11.63
N ARG A 67 -26.26 5.79 -12.43
CA ARG A 67 -26.31 4.72 -13.42
C ARG A 67 -25.28 3.66 -13.11
N SER A 68 -25.62 2.40 -13.39
CA SER A 68 -24.68 1.30 -13.25
C SER A 68 -23.66 1.32 -14.39
N PHE A 69 -22.45 0.88 -14.06
CA PHE A 69 -21.39 0.64 -15.04
C PHE A 69 -20.60 -0.65 -14.79
N GLY A 70 -20.88 -1.33 -13.68
CA GLY A 70 -20.18 -2.56 -13.30
C GLY A 70 -21.10 -3.77 -13.36
N ALA A 71 -20.73 -4.84 -12.66
CA ALA A 71 -21.52 -6.05 -12.62
C ALA A 71 -22.98 -5.78 -12.20
N PRO A 72 -23.97 -6.45 -12.82
CA PRO A 72 -25.39 -6.22 -12.55
C PRO A 72 -25.85 -6.94 -11.29
N VAL A 73 -25.17 -6.69 -10.18
CA VAL A 73 -25.40 -7.30 -8.87
C VAL A 73 -25.51 -6.21 -7.83
N SER A 74 -26.35 -6.42 -6.83
CA SER A 74 -26.42 -5.54 -5.66
C SER A 74 -25.47 -6.05 -4.58
N THR A 75 -24.84 -5.14 -3.84
CA THR A 75 -23.86 -5.49 -2.81
C THR A 75 -23.98 -4.61 -1.59
N PHE A 76 -23.59 -5.15 -0.44
CA PHE A 76 -23.42 -4.41 0.81
C PHE A 76 -21.94 -4.21 1.11
N GLY A 77 -21.63 -3.16 1.86
CA GLY A 77 -20.28 -2.95 2.37
C GLY A 77 -20.18 -1.68 3.20
N GLU A 78 -19.01 -1.45 3.78
CA GLU A 78 -18.70 -0.18 4.43
C GLU A 78 -18.34 0.86 3.36
N ALA A 79 -19.10 1.95 3.26
CA ALA A 79 -18.77 3.05 2.37
C ALA A 79 -17.61 3.88 2.92
N VAL A 80 -16.57 4.01 2.11
CA VAL A 80 -15.36 4.78 2.41
C VAL A 80 -15.01 5.65 1.21
N PHE A 81 -14.29 6.74 1.43
CA PHE A 81 -13.78 7.57 0.33
C PHE A 81 -12.25 7.57 0.30
N THR A 82 -11.69 7.83 -0.89
CA THR A 82 -10.25 8.06 -1.08
C THR A 82 -10.01 9.36 -1.84
N THR A 83 -9.03 10.15 -1.36
CA THR A 83 -8.60 11.39 -2.01
C THR A 83 -7.57 11.18 -3.13
N SER A 84 -7.29 9.93 -3.48
CA SER A 84 -6.35 9.58 -4.55
C SER A 84 -6.83 10.10 -5.90
N THR A 85 -6.04 11.00 -6.50
CA THR A 85 -6.30 11.58 -7.83
C THR A 85 -5.99 10.64 -8.99
N THR A 86 -5.11 9.68 -8.75
CA THR A 86 -4.71 8.62 -9.69
C THR A 86 -4.70 7.27 -9.00
N SER A 87 -4.37 6.23 -9.77
CA SER A 87 -4.19 4.85 -9.33
C SER A 87 -5.48 4.17 -8.83
N TYR A 88 -6.58 4.38 -9.56
CA TYR A 88 -7.81 3.62 -9.30
C TYR A 88 -7.64 2.10 -9.49
N PRO A 89 -6.87 1.55 -10.47
CA PRO A 89 -6.68 0.10 -10.57
C PRO A 89 -5.93 -0.48 -9.35
N GLU A 90 -4.88 0.21 -8.89
CA GLU A 90 -4.09 -0.19 -7.73
C GLU A 90 -4.89 -0.03 -6.44
N SER A 91 -5.73 1.00 -6.34
CA SER A 91 -6.65 1.17 -5.21
C SER A 91 -7.70 0.06 -5.18
N MET A 92 -8.30 -0.26 -6.33
CA MET A 92 -9.32 -1.31 -6.42
C MET A 92 -8.77 -2.72 -6.15
N THR A 93 -7.47 -2.95 -6.36
CA THR A 93 -6.79 -4.23 -6.06
C THR A 93 -6.11 -4.26 -4.69
N ASP A 94 -6.19 -3.21 -3.87
CA ASP A 94 -5.65 -3.20 -2.51
C ASP A 94 -6.53 -4.06 -1.57
N PRO A 95 -6.00 -5.16 -0.98
CA PRO A 95 -6.78 -6.05 -0.12
C PRO A 95 -7.39 -5.36 1.11
N SER A 96 -6.86 -4.19 1.49
CA SER A 96 -7.36 -3.41 2.63
C SER A 96 -8.78 -2.84 2.38
N TYR A 97 -9.25 -2.79 1.13
CA TYR A 97 -10.63 -2.40 0.77
C TYR A 97 -11.63 -3.57 0.74
N ARG A 98 -11.25 -4.77 1.17
CA ARG A 98 -12.20 -5.89 1.24
C ARG A 98 -13.44 -5.52 2.07
N SER A 99 -14.61 -5.85 1.53
CA SER A 99 -15.92 -5.54 2.12
C SER A 99 -16.25 -4.04 2.19
N GLN A 100 -15.51 -3.19 1.46
CA GLN A 100 -15.73 -1.74 1.39
C GLN A 100 -16.22 -1.30 0.01
N ILE A 101 -17.14 -0.34 0.00
CA ILE A 101 -17.57 0.38 -1.19
C ILE A 101 -16.70 1.63 -1.32
N LEU A 102 -15.93 1.70 -2.41
CA LEU A 102 -14.93 2.74 -2.61
C LEU A 102 -15.50 3.93 -3.39
N VAL A 103 -15.55 5.08 -2.72
CA VAL A 103 -15.94 6.37 -3.30
C VAL A 103 -14.70 7.15 -3.71
N PHE A 104 -14.57 7.42 -5.01
CA PHE A 104 -13.48 8.27 -5.51
C PHE A 104 -13.88 9.74 -5.45
N THR A 105 -13.02 10.57 -4.84
CA THR A 105 -13.23 12.03 -4.87
C THR A 105 -12.85 12.64 -6.22
N THR A 106 -11.98 11.97 -6.98
CA THR A 106 -11.62 12.36 -8.34
C THR A 106 -12.87 12.31 -9.21
N PRO A 107 -13.24 13.41 -9.88
CA PRO A 107 -14.51 13.47 -10.60
C PRO A 107 -14.55 12.49 -11.76
N MET A 108 -13.46 12.37 -12.53
CA MET A 108 -13.39 11.49 -13.71
C MET A 108 -12.55 10.25 -13.42
N ILE A 109 -13.16 9.07 -13.52
CA ILE A 109 -12.51 7.76 -13.32
C ILE A 109 -12.63 6.89 -14.58
N GLY A 110 -11.62 6.08 -14.88
CA GLY A 110 -11.59 5.18 -16.05
C GLY A 110 -10.85 5.72 -17.27
N ASN A 111 -10.37 6.97 -17.21
CA ASN A 111 -9.72 7.69 -18.31
C ASN A 111 -8.46 7.01 -18.89
N TYR A 112 -7.74 6.21 -18.10
CA TYR A 112 -6.54 5.49 -18.55
C TYR A 112 -6.71 3.96 -18.59
N GLY A 113 -7.95 3.46 -18.44
CA GLY A 113 -8.28 2.03 -18.54
C GLY A 113 -7.58 1.16 -17.49
N ILE A 114 -7.65 -0.15 -17.71
CA ILE A 114 -7.04 -1.17 -16.84
C ILE A 114 -5.84 -1.80 -17.55
N PRO A 115 -4.65 -1.82 -16.91
CA PRO A 115 -3.47 -2.49 -17.47
C PRO A 115 -3.55 -4.01 -17.31
N PRO A 116 -2.72 -4.78 -18.04
CA PRO A 116 -2.62 -6.22 -17.79
C PRO A 116 -2.07 -6.46 -16.37
N ASN A 117 -2.69 -7.36 -15.61
CA ASN A 117 -2.27 -7.63 -14.23
C ASN A 117 -1.06 -8.56 -14.10
N ILE A 118 -0.34 -8.82 -15.19
CA ILE A 118 0.85 -9.69 -15.23
C ILE A 118 2.02 -8.86 -15.74
N LEU A 119 3.15 -8.89 -15.03
CA LEU A 119 4.43 -8.37 -15.50
C LEU A 119 5.00 -9.32 -16.55
N ALA A 120 5.43 -8.77 -17.69
CA ALA A 120 5.91 -9.51 -18.86
C ALA A 120 7.10 -10.48 -18.59
N THR A 121 7.69 -10.43 -17.40
CA THR A 121 8.91 -11.13 -17.03
C THR A 121 8.70 -12.49 -16.35
N SER A 122 7.48 -12.91 -16.02
CA SER A 122 7.27 -14.17 -15.29
C SER A 122 6.35 -15.16 -15.99
N PRO A 123 6.79 -16.42 -16.21
CA PRO A 123 6.00 -17.45 -16.85
C PRO A 123 4.94 -18.11 -15.94
N THR A 124 4.96 -17.87 -14.62
CA THR A 124 4.01 -18.48 -13.66
C THR A 124 3.69 -17.53 -12.49
N PRO A 125 2.59 -16.75 -12.53
CA PRO A 125 2.20 -15.91 -11.41
C PRO A 125 1.67 -16.75 -10.23
N VAL A 126 2.11 -16.42 -9.02
CA VAL A 126 1.58 -16.91 -7.73
C VAL A 126 0.74 -15.78 -7.11
N PRO A 127 -0.28 -16.05 -6.27
CA PRO A 127 -1.01 -15.00 -5.55
C PRO A 127 -0.09 -14.07 -4.79
N SER A 128 -0.34 -12.75 -4.92
CA SER A 128 0.51 -11.70 -4.34
C SER A 128 2.00 -11.82 -4.73
N SER A 129 2.27 -12.37 -5.92
CA SER A 129 3.61 -12.46 -6.49
C SER A 129 4.14 -11.09 -6.90
N PRO A 130 5.47 -10.89 -6.85
CA PRO A 130 6.13 -9.74 -7.45
C PRO A 130 5.88 -9.63 -8.95
N ASP A 131 5.33 -10.66 -9.58
CA ASP A 131 5.01 -10.73 -11.00
C ASP A 131 3.67 -10.10 -11.37
N LEU A 132 2.90 -9.63 -10.39
CA LEU A 132 1.68 -8.87 -10.66
C LEU A 132 2.03 -7.43 -11.01
N PHE A 133 1.28 -6.82 -11.93
CA PHE A 133 1.40 -5.38 -12.19
C PHE A 133 0.65 -4.58 -11.12
N LEU A 134 -0.54 -5.04 -10.72
CA LEU A 134 -1.37 -4.41 -9.69
C LEU A 134 -1.00 -4.95 -8.30
N GLU A 135 -1.80 -4.58 -7.29
CA GLU A 135 -1.49 -4.83 -5.88
C GLU A 135 -2.02 -6.17 -5.37
N SER A 136 -2.93 -6.82 -6.10
CA SER A 136 -3.32 -8.21 -5.91
C SER A 136 -3.91 -8.79 -7.20
N GLU A 137 -4.23 -10.09 -7.21
CA GLU A 137 -4.70 -10.79 -8.42
C GLU A 137 -6.07 -10.31 -8.93
N ARG A 138 -6.88 -9.72 -8.06
CA ARG A 138 -8.27 -9.33 -8.35
C ARG A 138 -8.66 -8.02 -7.71
N VAL A 139 -9.81 -7.49 -8.14
CA VAL A 139 -10.50 -6.41 -7.44
C VAL A 139 -10.88 -6.89 -6.03
N GLN A 140 -10.61 -6.06 -5.02
CA GLN A 140 -10.80 -6.33 -3.61
C GLN A 140 -11.96 -5.52 -3.01
N CYS A 141 -12.23 -4.32 -3.55
CA CYS A 141 -13.39 -3.54 -3.12
C CYS A 141 -14.71 -4.22 -3.53
N SER A 142 -15.73 -4.07 -2.70
CA SER A 142 -17.06 -4.65 -2.95
C SER A 142 -17.86 -3.86 -3.97
N GLY A 143 -17.55 -2.59 -4.18
CA GLY A 143 -18.23 -1.73 -5.13
C GLY A 143 -17.48 -0.43 -5.37
N VAL A 144 -17.81 0.25 -6.47
CA VAL A 144 -17.14 1.48 -6.90
C VAL A 144 -18.15 2.60 -7.12
N VAL A 145 -17.84 3.79 -6.62
CA VAL A 145 -18.70 4.97 -6.72
C VAL A 145 -17.89 6.11 -7.31
N VAL A 146 -18.34 6.66 -8.44
CA VAL A 146 -17.65 7.72 -9.19
C VAL A 146 -18.63 8.83 -9.56
N ALA A 147 -18.12 10.05 -9.73
CA ALA A 147 -18.97 11.16 -10.21
C ALA A 147 -19.21 11.03 -11.71
N GLU A 148 -18.13 10.89 -12.48
CA GLU A 148 -18.16 10.74 -13.92
C GLU A 148 -17.28 9.56 -14.34
N LEU A 149 -17.86 8.69 -15.15
CA LEU A 149 -17.15 7.56 -15.74
C LEU A 149 -16.66 7.99 -17.12
N ALA A 150 -15.38 7.77 -17.40
CA ALA A 150 -14.82 8.02 -18.71
C ALA A 150 -15.42 7.02 -19.73
N ASP A 151 -16.05 7.56 -20.79
CA ASP A 151 -16.63 6.75 -21.86
C ASP A 151 -15.58 5.98 -22.66
N ARG A 152 -14.41 6.60 -22.83
CA ARG A 152 -13.25 6.00 -23.51
C ARG A 152 -12.03 6.14 -22.62
N PHE A 153 -11.21 5.10 -22.63
CA PHE A 153 -9.89 5.14 -22.03
C PHE A 153 -8.81 5.42 -23.07
N SER A 154 -7.72 6.07 -22.66
CA SER A 154 -6.55 6.28 -23.51
C SER A 154 -5.27 6.21 -22.67
N HIS A 155 -4.57 5.08 -22.80
CA HIS A 155 -3.25 4.87 -22.21
C HIS A 155 -2.54 3.71 -22.92
N TYR A 156 -1.24 3.82 -23.17
CA TYR A 156 -0.48 2.83 -23.95
C TYR A 156 -0.44 1.42 -23.31
N GLN A 157 -0.70 1.32 -22.00
CA GLN A 157 -0.77 0.06 -21.27
C GLN A 157 -2.21 -0.46 -21.08
N ALA A 158 -3.23 0.30 -21.48
CA ALA A 158 -4.62 -0.09 -21.24
C ALA A 158 -5.04 -1.26 -22.12
N MET A 159 -5.72 -2.23 -21.51
CA MET A 159 -6.21 -3.44 -22.18
C MET A 159 -7.74 -3.54 -22.17
N GLU A 160 -8.40 -2.97 -21.16
CA GLU A 160 -9.85 -2.97 -21.04
C GLU A 160 -10.35 -1.73 -20.27
N SER A 161 -11.65 -1.45 -20.37
CA SER A 161 -12.31 -0.39 -19.57
C SER A 161 -12.51 -0.85 -18.12
N ILE A 162 -12.61 0.11 -17.20
CA ILE A 162 -12.97 -0.18 -15.80
C ILE A 162 -14.34 -0.87 -15.69
N SER A 163 -15.28 -0.56 -16.59
CA SER A 163 -16.61 -1.19 -16.65
C SER A 163 -16.51 -2.69 -16.92
N ASN A 164 -15.82 -3.08 -18.00
CA ASN A 164 -15.61 -4.49 -18.36
C ASN A 164 -14.87 -5.24 -17.24
N TRP A 165 -13.90 -4.57 -16.63
CA TRP A 165 -13.16 -5.13 -15.51
C TRP A 165 -14.05 -5.39 -14.29
N CYS A 166 -14.90 -4.43 -13.93
CA CYS A 166 -15.91 -4.59 -12.88
C CYS A 166 -16.89 -5.73 -13.18
N HIS A 167 -17.41 -5.84 -14.41
CA HIS A 167 -18.25 -6.96 -14.84
C HIS A 167 -17.54 -8.31 -14.67
N ARG A 168 -16.28 -8.39 -15.13
CA ARG A 168 -15.47 -9.60 -15.07
C ARG A 168 -15.21 -10.10 -13.65
N PHE A 169 -15.10 -9.19 -12.68
CA PHE A 169 -14.89 -9.51 -11.27
C PHE A 169 -16.18 -9.53 -10.43
N GLY A 170 -17.35 -9.29 -11.02
CA GLY A 170 -18.61 -9.29 -10.27
C GLY A 170 -18.77 -8.09 -9.34
N VAL A 171 -18.09 -6.97 -9.62
CA VAL A 171 -18.10 -5.77 -8.77
C VAL A 171 -19.05 -4.73 -9.36
N PRO A 172 -20.08 -4.28 -8.64
CA PRO A 172 -20.95 -3.22 -9.10
C PRO A 172 -20.27 -1.85 -9.04
N GLY A 173 -20.62 -1.01 -10.00
CA GLY A 173 -20.15 0.37 -10.11
C GLY A 173 -21.32 1.32 -10.33
N ILE A 174 -21.32 2.47 -9.66
CA ILE A 174 -22.30 3.55 -9.86
C ILE A 174 -21.61 4.84 -10.29
N THR A 175 -22.13 5.46 -11.34
CA THR A 175 -21.66 6.74 -11.90
C THR A 175 -22.80 7.78 -11.92
N GLY A 176 -22.46 9.06 -12.06
CA GLY A 176 -23.43 10.16 -12.07
C GLY A 176 -23.91 10.57 -10.67
N VAL A 177 -23.14 10.26 -9.63
CA VAL A 177 -23.47 10.64 -8.24
C VAL A 177 -22.56 11.76 -7.74
N ASP A 178 -23.09 12.61 -6.86
CA ASP A 178 -22.29 13.67 -6.23
C ASP A 178 -21.34 13.06 -5.18
N THR A 179 -20.14 12.66 -5.61
CA THR A 179 -19.12 12.09 -4.72
C THR A 179 -18.58 13.11 -3.71
N ARG A 180 -18.72 14.42 -3.96
CA ARG A 180 -18.37 15.47 -3.00
C ARG A 180 -19.38 15.54 -1.86
N ALA A 181 -20.68 15.46 -2.16
CA ALA A 181 -21.73 15.37 -1.15
C ALA A 181 -21.57 14.09 -0.31
N ILE A 182 -21.31 12.94 -0.96
CA ILE A 182 -21.03 11.67 -0.28
C ILE A 182 -19.81 11.79 0.64
N THR A 183 -18.72 12.40 0.15
CA THR A 183 -17.49 12.58 0.94
C THR A 183 -17.74 13.48 2.15
N SER A 184 -18.51 14.56 1.97
CA SER A 184 -18.89 15.48 3.05
C SER A 184 -19.71 14.76 4.12
N LEU A 185 -20.67 13.94 3.68
CA LEU A 185 -21.47 13.08 4.55
C LEU A 185 -20.58 12.12 5.36
N LEU A 186 -19.67 11.40 4.71
CA LEU A 186 -18.77 10.45 5.36
C LEU A 186 -17.78 11.13 6.32
N ARG A 187 -17.31 12.35 6.03
CA ARG A 187 -16.48 13.13 6.96
C ARG A 187 -17.24 13.55 8.22
N GLN A 188 -18.54 13.83 8.10
CA GLN A 188 -19.39 14.26 9.20
C GLN A 188 -19.93 13.08 10.02
N GLN A 189 -20.42 12.01 9.43
CA GLN A 189 -20.97 10.89 10.22
C GLN A 189 -19.93 9.81 10.55
N GLY A 190 -18.81 9.81 9.82
CA GLY A 190 -17.88 8.69 9.78
C GLY A 190 -18.19 7.72 8.64
N SER A 191 -17.31 6.73 8.46
CA SER A 191 -17.61 5.63 7.54
C SER A 191 -18.81 4.83 8.05
N THR A 192 -19.68 4.41 7.14
CA THR A 192 -20.95 3.77 7.49
C THR A 192 -21.32 2.69 6.47
N LEU A 193 -22.23 1.81 6.87
CA LEU A 193 -22.71 0.74 5.99
C LEU A 193 -23.56 1.31 4.86
N ALA A 194 -23.36 0.77 3.67
CA ALA A 194 -24.08 1.15 2.47
C ALA A 194 -24.42 -0.07 1.62
N LYS A 195 -25.39 0.11 0.73
CA LYS A 195 -25.76 -0.85 -0.31
C LYS A 195 -25.70 -0.17 -1.67
N ILE A 196 -25.03 -0.78 -2.64
CA ILE A 196 -25.25 -0.46 -4.05
C ILE A 196 -26.38 -1.37 -4.54
N ALA A 197 -27.50 -0.77 -4.93
CA ALA A 197 -28.62 -1.46 -5.55
C ALA A 197 -28.62 -1.17 -7.06
N VAL A 198 -28.69 -2.23 -7.89
CA VAL A 198 -28.58 -2.15 -9.35
C VAL A 198 -29.82 -2.75 -10.00
N GLY A 199 -30.40 -2.05 -10.98
CA GLY A 199 -31.51 -2.52 -11.79
C GLY A 199 -32.88 -2.34 -11.14
N ASP A 200 -33.77 -3.30 -11.37
CA ASP A 200 -35.14 -3.26 -10.86
C ASP A 200 -35.14 -3.26 -9.32
N GLY A 201 -35.93 -2.36 -8.72
CA GLY A 201 -35.95 -2.18 -7.28
C GLY A 201 -34.76 -1.42 -6.71
N HIS A 202 -33.95 -0.74 -7.54
CA HIS A 202 -32.84 0.08 -7.02
C HIS A 202 -33.32 1.19 -6.05
N GLN A 203 -34.56 1.65 -6.15
CA GLN A 203 -35.15 2.64 -5.25
C GLN A 203 -35.77 2.03 -3.99
N THR A 204 -35.89 0.70 -3.92
CA THR A 204 -36.50 0.04 -2.77
C THR A 204 -35.70 0.37 -1.50
N PRO A 205 -36.35 0.96 -0.48
CA PRO A 205 -35.68 1.27 0.77
C PRO A 205 -35.07 0.02 1.40
N VAL A 206 -33.85 0.16 1.92
CA VAL A 206 -33.15 -0.90 2.63
C VAL A 206 -33.50 -0.79 4.11
N THR A 207 -33.98 -1.88 4.71
CA THR A 207 -34.26 -1.85 6.16
C THR A 207 -32.97 -1.95 6.97
N PRO A 208 -32.89 -1.36 8.18
CA PRO A 208 -31.68 -1.37 9.00
C PRO A 208 -31.08 -2.77 9.26
N GLU A 209 -31.92 -3.80 9.32
CA GLU A 209 -31.56 -5.20 9.59
C GLU A 209 -30.88 -5.88 8.41
N GLN A 210 -31.05 -5.36 7.18
CA GLN A 210 -30.43 -5.90 5.98
C GLN A 210 -28.96 -5.50 5.85
N TYR A 211 -28.52 -4.45 6.56
CA TYR A 211 -27.13 -4.01 6.49
C TYR A 211 -26.22 -5.00 7.20
N TRP A 212 -25.30 -5.57 6.43
CA TRP A 212 -24.25 -6.45 6.94
C TRP A 212 -23.01 -5.63 7.32
N ASP A 213 -22.52 -5.84 8.54
CA ASP A 213 -21.31 -5.19 9.05
C ASP A 213 -20.09 -6.12 8.91
N PRO A 214 -19.13 -5.79 8.02
CA PRO A 214 -17.93 -6.61 7.85
C PRO A 214 -16.93 -6.49 9.01
N SER A 215 -17.10 -5.54 9.94
CA SER A 215 -16.20 -5.39 11.09
C SER A 215 -16.31 -6.52 12.11
N GLY A 216 -17.37 -7.34 12.05
CA GLY A 216 -17.57 -8.49 12.95
C GLY A 216 -16.78 -9.75 12.57
N ILE A 217 -16.13 -9.77 11.41
CA ILE A 217 -15.42 -10.97 10.90
C ILE A 217 -13.91 -10.73 10.75
N ASN A 218 -13.16 -11.82 10.78
CA ASN A 218 -11.71 -11.78 10.55
C ASN A 218 -11.39 -11.69 9.04
N LEU A 219 -11.44 -10.47 8.49
CA LEU A 219 -11.09 -10.21 7.08
C LEU A 219 -9.63 -10.54 6.76
N VAL A 220 -8.73 -10.49 7.74
CA VAL A 220 -7.32 -10.90 7.58
C VAL A 220 -7.24 -12.37 7.19
N ALA A 221 -8.00 -13.24 7.86
CA ALA A 221 -8.05 -14.66 7.54
C ALA A 221 -8.57 -14.93 6.13
N GLU A 222 -9.48 -14.12 5.60
CA GLU A 222 -9.97 -14.28 4.23
C GLU A 222 -8.98 -13.75 3.17
N ALA A 223 -8.21 -12.71 3.49
CA ALA A 223 -7.28 -12.07 2.58
C ALA A 223 -5.90 -12.77 2.53
N SER A 224 -5.51 -13.43 3.62
CA SER A 224 -4.22 -14.10 3.76
C SER A 224 -4.05 -15.31 2.85
N THR A 225 -2.82 -15.50 2.36
CA THR A 225 -2.38 -16.72 1.67
C THR A 225 -2.69 -17.98 2.49
N LYS A 226 -3.04 -19.07 1.80
CA LYS A 226 -3.32 -20.37 2.41
C LYS A 226 -2.11 -21.27 2.49
N THR A 227 -1.16 -21.07 1.59
CA THR A 227 0.04 -21.88 1.47
C THR A 227 1.26 -20.98 1.44
N PRO A 228 2.29 -21.29 2.25
CA PRO A 228 3.56 -20.58 2.18
C PRO A 228 4.18 -20.62 0.79
N TYR A 229 4.83 -19.53 0.39
CA TYR A 229 5.65 -19.49 -0.83
C TYR A 229 6.85 -18.57 -0.63
N THR A 230 7.94 -18.84 -1.35
CA THR A 230 9.20 -18.10 -1.23
C THR A 230 9.56 -17.42 -2.54
N LEU A 231 9.96 -16.16 -2.43
CA LEU A 231 10.43 -15.31 -3.51
C LEU A 231 11.93 -15.09 -3.35
N ASN A 232 12.66 -15.08 -4.46
CA ASN A 232 14.12 -14.92 -4.47
C ASN A 232 14.84 -15.89 -3.51
N PRO A 233 14.60 -17.21 -3.59
CA PRO A 233 15.04 -18.18 -2.58
C PRO A 233 16.57 -18.32 -2.47
N THR A 234 17.32 -17.83 -3.46
CA THR A 234 18.78 -17.89 -3.49
C THR A 234 19.46 -16.78 -2.69
N SER A 235 18.71 -15.79 -2.19
CA SER A 235 19.30 -14.72 -1.40
C SER A 235 19.73 -15.20 -0.01
N PRO A 236 20.90 -14.75 0.49
CA PRO A 236 21.36 -15.08 1.84
C PRO A 236 20.54 -14.40 2.95
N ILE A 237 19.81 -13.32 2.65
CA ILE A 237 19.01 -12.56 3.62
C ILE A 237 17.56 -13.03 3.54
N SER A 238 17.14 -13.86 4.48
CA SER A 238 15.78 -14.40 4.55
C SER A 238 14.85 -13.57 5.45
N ILE A 239 13.66 -13.22 4.96
CA ILE A 239 12.62 -12.49 5.68
C ILE A 239 11.33 -13.31 5.67
N ALA A 240 10.77 -13.56 6.85
CA ALA A 240 9.41 -14.07 7.00
C ALA A 240 8.43 -12.91 6.85
N MET A 241 7.43 -13.03 5.98
CA MET A 241 6.35 -12.06 5.84
C MET A 241 5.02 -12.69 6.27
N LEU A 242 4.44 -12.23 7.38
CA LEU A 242 3.06 -12.58 7.73
C LEU A 242 2.12 -11.81 6.80
N ASP A 243 1.36 -12.56 6.01
CA ASP A 243 0.43 -12.04 5.02
C ASP A 243 -0.93 -11.77 5.64
N PHE A 244 -1.23 -10.49 5.86
CA PHE A 244 -2.54 -10.04 6.33
C PHE A 244 -3.48 -9.59 5.20
N GLY A 245 -3.13 -9.86 3.94
CA GLY A 245 -3.69 -9.18 2.76
C GLY A 245 -2.61 -8.30 2.11
N ALA A 246 -1.43 -8.86 1.91
CA ALA A 246 -0.25 -8.18 1.45
C ALA A 246 -0.43 -7.65 0.02
N LYS A 247 -0.15 -6.36 -0.15
CA LYS A 247 0.01 -5.76 -1.46
C LYS A 247 1.25 -6.32 -2.14
N ALA A 248 1.13 -6.71 -3.41
CA ALA A 248 2.24 -7.26 -4.20
C ALA A 248 3.48 -6.35 -4.21
N ASN A 249 3.30 -5.02 -4.18
CA ASN A 249 4.43 -4.10 -4.15
C ASN A 249 5.34 -4.24 -2.91
N ILE A 250 4.81 -4.71 -1.79
CA ILE A 250 5.61 -4.97 -0.57
C ILE A 250 6.64 -6.04 -0.88
N ALA A 251 6.19 -7.19 -1.39
CA ALA A 251 7.06 -8.29 -1.78
C ALA A 251 8.04 -7.87 -2.90
N ARG A 252 7.57 -7.16 -3.94
CA ARG A 252 8.44 -6.57 -4.99
C ARG A 252 9.55 -5.73 -4.40
N SER A 253 9.20 -4.86 -3.46
CA SER A 253 10.15 -3.93 -2.85
C SER A 253 11.21 -4.66 -2.02
N LEU A 254 10.83 -5.65 -1.22
CA LEU A 254 11.77 -6.45 -0.43
C LEU A 254 12.72 -7.26 -1.33
N VAL A 255 12.19 -7.94 -2.34
CA VAL A 255 12.99 -8.72 -3.30
C VAL A 255 13.94 -7.81 -4.10
N LYS A 256 13.47 -6.64 -4.53
CA LYS A 256 14.31 -5.64 -5.23
C LYS A 256 15.51 -5.18 -4.41
N HIS A 257 15.39 -5.21 -3.07
CA HIS A 257 16.49 -4.90 -2.15
C HIS A 257 17.29 -6.14 -1.74
N GLY A 258 17.13 -7.25 -2.46
CA GLY A 258 17.98 -8.42 -2.36
C GLY A 258 17.56 -9.42 -1.29
N ALA A 259 16.38 -9.32 -0.67
CA ALA A 259 15.91 -10.31 0.31
C ALA A 259 15.25 -11.54 -0.35
N ALA A 260 15.43 -12.72 0.28
CA ALA A 260 14.58 -13.89 0.11
C ALA A 260 13.33 -13.72 0.99
N VAL A 261 12.15 -13.60 0.39
CA VAL A 261 10.91 -13.33 1.13
C VAL A 261 10.07 -14.59 1.17
N THR A 262 9.86 -15.17 2.35
CA THR A 262 8.89 -16.26 2.53
C THR A 262 7.60 -15.68 3.07
N VAL A 263 6.56 -15.73 2.25
CA VAL A 263 5.23 -15.28 2.58
C VAL A 263 4.50 -16.40 3.31
N LEU A 264 3.96 -16.09 4.48
CA LEU A 264 3.39 -17.04 5.43
C LEU A 264 1.94 -16.65 5.75
N PRO A 265 1.05 -17.62 6.00
CA PRO A 265 -0.29 -17.35 6.50
C PRO A 265 -0.28 -16.46 7.75
N TRP A 266 -1.32 -15.64 7.91
CA TRP A 266 -1.43 -14.62 8.97
C TRP A 266 -1.29 -15.17 10.40
N ASP A 267 -1.68 -16.42 10.63
CA ASP A 267 -1.70 -17.13 11.91
C ASP A 267 -0.49 -18.06 12.11
N THR A 268 0.55 -17.92 11.30
CA THR A 268 1.76 -18.74 11.40
C THR A 268 2.41 -18.56 12.79
N PRO A 269 2.68 -19.64 13.54
CA PRO A 269 3.21 -19.54 14.90
C PRO A 269 4.67 -19.10 14.95
N ALA A 270 5.07 -18.46 16.05
CA ALA A 270 6.43 -17.95 16.26
C ALA A 270 7.52 -19.03 16.14
N SER A 271 7.24 -20.29 16.49
CA SER A 271 8.16 -21.43 16.34
C SER A 271 8.54 -21.71 14.87
N SER A 272 7.73 -21.26 13.92
CA SER A 272 8.04 -21.33 12.50
C SER A 272 8.88 -20.16 12.00
N ILE A 273 9.11 -19.15 12.83
CA ILE A 273 9.80 -17.90 12.46
C ILE A 273 11.17 -17.83 13.17
N ILE A 274 11.16 -18.01 14.49
CA ILE A 274 12.36 -17.86 15.34
C ILE A 274 13.44 -18.86 14.91
N GLY A 275 14.65 -18.37 14.71
CA GLY A 275 15.81 -19.17 14.30
C GLY A 275 15.82 -19.60 12.83
N LYS A 276 14.77 -19.30 12.04
CA LYS A 276 14.68 -19.67 10.62
C LYS A 276 14.83 -18.48 9.66
N TYR A 277 14.54 -17.27 10.13
CA TYR A 277 14.57 -16.05 9.33
C TYR A 277 15.40 -14.95 9.99
N HIS A 278 16.02 -14.11 9.16
CA HIS A 278 16.81 -12.96 9.61
C HIS A 278 15.95 -11.75 9.96
N GLY A 279 14.68 -11.72 9.58
CA GLY A 279 13.76 -10.62 9.86
C GLY A 279 12.30 -11.06 9.76
N LEU A 280 11.43 -10.32 10.45
CA LEU A 280 9.97 -10.49 10.40
C LEU A 280 9.32 -9.25 9.81
N PHE A 281 8.55 -9.43 8.74
CA PHE A 281 7.76 -8.42 8.09
C PHE A 281 6.27 -8.68 8.31
N LEU A 282 5.52 -7.63 8.60
CA LEU A 282 4.08 -7.68 8.82
C LEU A 282 3.38 -6.80 7.78
N SER A 283 2.59 -7.40 6.90
CA SER A 283 2.00 -6.68 5.76
C SER A 283 0.84 -5.76 6.16
N ASN A 284 0.31 -5.02 5.18
CA ASN A 284 -1.01 -4.40 5.27
C ASN A 284 -2.13 -5.46 5.28
N GLY A 285 -3.36 -5.05 5.56
CA GLY A 285 -4.53 -5.93 5.56
C GLY A 285 -5.85 -5.20 5.86
N PRO A 286 -7.00 -5.85 5.59
CA PRO A 286 -8.33 -5.33 5.91
C PRO A 286 -8.73 -5.64 7.36
N GLY A 287 -9.80 -4.98 7.83
CA GLY A 287 -10.48 -5.33 9.08
C GLY A 287 -9.85 -4.75 10.35
N ASP A 288 -10.26 -5.31 11.49
CA ASP A 288 -9.79 -4.92 12.82
C ASP A 288 -8.68 -5.86 13.31
N PRO A 289 -7.50 -5.35 13.73
CA PRO A 289 -6.40 -6.17 14.24
C PRO A 289 -6.78 -6.97 15.49
N LYS A 290 -7.85 -6.60 16.22
CA LYS A 290 -8.35 -7.37 17.38
C LYS A 290 -8.87 -8.75 16.99
N HIS A 291 -9.26 -8.97 15.72
CA HIS A 291 -9.64 -10.30 15.23
C HIS A 291 -8.43 -11.17 14.89
N ALA A 292 -7.24 -10.58 14.76
CA ALA A 292 -6.00 -11.27 14.42
C ALA A 292 -5.17 -11.65 15.67
N VAL A 293 -5.83 -12.18 16.70
CA VAL A 293 -5.21 -12.51 18.00
C VAL A 293 -3.98 -13.42 17.85
N ALA A 294 -4.06 -14.45 16.99
CA ALA A 294 -2.95 -15.37 16.75
C ALA A 294 -1.69 -14.66 16.21
N ALA A 295 -1.87 -13.64 15.37
CA ALA A 295 -0.77 -12.82 14.85
C ALA A 295 -0.17 -11.93 15.96
N VAL A 296 -1.02 -11.35 16.82
CA VAL A 296 -0.59 -10.56 17.98
C VAL A 296 0.26 -11.40 18.92
N GLU A 297 -0.18 -12.62 19.24
CA GLU A 297 0.58 -13.53 20.10
C GLU A 297 1.90 -13.94 19.46
N THR A 298 1.89 -14.30 18.17
CA THR A 298 3.11 -14.62 17.43
C THR A 298 4.12 -13.49 17.49
N VAL A 299 3.70 -12.26 17.21
CA VAL A 299 4.59 -11.09 17.23
C VAL A 299 5.10 -10.83 18.65
N ARG A 300 4.24 -10.97 19.67
CA ARG A 300 4.64 -10.83 21.07
C ARG A 300 5.70 -11.85 21.47
N THR A 301 5.54 -13.12 21.08
CA THR A 301 6.54 -14.17 21.31
C THR A 301 7.85 -13.84 20.60
N VAL A 302 7.83 -13.41 19.34
CA VAL A 302 9.05 -13.02 18.62
C VAL A 302 9.76 -11.84 19.31
N MET A 303 9.00 -10.83 19.76
CA MET A 303 9.56 -9.68 20.48
C MET A 303 10.26 -10.08 21.78
N ASN A 304 9.73 -11.07 22.50
CA ASN A 304 10.25 -11.51 23.78
C ASN A 304 11.40 -12.53 23.64
N ASP A 305 11.21 -13.53 22.78
CA ASP A 305 12.07 -14.71 22.71
C ASP A 305 13.19 -14.56 21.68
N ALA A 306 13.05 -13.62 20.73
CA ALA A 306 14.03 -13.38 19.68
C ALA A 306 14.27 -11.87 19.45
N PRO A 307 14.73 -11.11 20.47
CA PRO A 307 14.86 -9.65 20.41
C PRO A 307 15.85 -9.14 19.35
N ASN A 308 16.70 -10.02 18.80
CA ASN A 308 17.65 -9.71 17.74
C ASN A 308 17.03 -9.79 16.33
N ILE A 309 15.81 -10.35 16.19
CA ILE A 309 15.10 -10.38 14.90
C ILE A 309 14.45 -9.00 14.69
N PRO A 310 14.84 -8.22 13.66
CA PRO A 310 14.17 -6.98 13.33
C PRO A 310 12.74 -7.24 12.87
N ILE A 311 11.80 -6.46 13.43
CA ILE A 311 10.38 -6.53 13.08
C ILE A 311 9.98 -5.23 12.38
N PHE A 312 9.38 -5.36 11.20
CA PHE A 312 8.93 -4.22 10.40
C PHE A 312 7.46 -4.41 9.98
N GLY A 313 6.60 -3.44 10.28
CA GLY A 313 5.16 -3.55 10.04
C GLY A 313 4.58 -2.35 9.30
N ILE A 314 3.69 -2.63 8.33
CA ILE A 314 2.98 -1.63 7.52
C ILE A 314 1.48 -1.73 7.78
N CYS A 315 0.80 -0.60 8.01
CA CYS A 315 -0.66 -0.54 8.17
C CYS A 315 -1.17 -1.53 9.25
N MET A 316 -1.82 -2.63 8.87
CA MET A 316 -2.21 -3.72 9.78
C MET A 316 -1.02 -4.21 10.62
N GLY A 317 0.15 -4.43 10.00
CA GLY A 317 1.36 -4.82 10.71
C GLY A 317 1.81 -3.82 11.78
N HIS A 318 1.63 -2.52 11.56
CA HIS A 318 1.92 -1.51 12.58
C HIS A 318 0.97 -1.64 13.78
N GLN A 319 -0.32 -1.89 13.52
CA GLN A 319 -1.32 -2.07 14.57
C GLN A 319 -1.08 -3.34 15.39
N ILE A 320 -0.73 -4.45 14.73
CA ILE A 320 -0.38 -5.71 15.39
C ILE A 320 0.85 -5.55 16.30
N ILE A 321 1.89 -4.84 15.85
CA ILE A 321 3.05 -4.50 16.71
C ILE A 321 2.60 -3.71 17.94
N GLY A 322 1.71 -2.72 17.74
CA GLY A 322 1.16 -1.93 18.83
C GLY A 322 0.45 -2.80 19.88
N LEU A 323 -0.45 -3.68 19.44
CA LEU A 323 -1.18 -4.61 20.32
C LEU A 323 -0.23 -5.60 21.02
N ALA A 324 0.77 -6.12 20.30
CA ALA A 324 1.77 -7.02 20.88
C ALA A 324 2.58 -6.32 21.99
N ALA A 325 2.87 -5.03 21.80
CA ALA A 325 3.54 -4.15 22.76
C ALA A 325 2.64 -3.64 23.92
N GLY A 326 1.35 -4.00 23.94
CA GLY A 326 0.39 -3.61 24.98
C GLY A 326 -0.30 -2.26 24.77
N LEU A 327 -0.32 -1.74 23.53
CA LEU A 327 -1.20 -0.63 23.15
C LEU A 327 -2.61 -1.13 22.86
N GLU A 328 -3.55 -0.19 22.77
CA GLU A 328 -4.90 -0.46 22.27
C GLU A 328 -5.06 0.08 20.85
N THR A 329 -6.12 -0.34 20.15
CA THR A 329 -6.53 0.25 18.87
C THR A 329 -7.91 0.87 19.00
N TYR A 330 -8.07 2.05 18.37
CA TYR A 330 -9.34 2.76 18.29
C TYR A 330 -9.69 3.07 16.84
N ARG A 331 -11.00 3.10 16.54
CA ARG A 331 -11.52 3.41 15.21
C ARG A 331 -11.61 4.91 15.02
N MET A 332 -10.97 5.42 13.98
CA MET A 332 -11.05 6.80 13.54
C MET A 332 -12.42 7.06 12.89
N ARG A 333 -12.90 8.31 12.92
CA ARG A 333 -14.22 8.68 12.39
C ARG A 333 -14.41 8.23 10.93
N PHE A 334 -13.48 8.59 10.05
CA PHE A 334 -13.53 8.25 8.62
C PHE A 334 -12.21 7.68 8.09
N GLY A 335 -11.23 7.42 8.98
CA GLY A 335 -9.90 6.91 8.64
C GLY A 335 -9.03 7.84 7.79
N ASN A 336 -7.80 7.41 7.52
CA ASN A 336 -6.90 8.08 6.60
C ASN A 336 -6.84 7.30 5.29
N ARG A 337 -7.27 7.94 4.18
CA ARG A 337 -7.43 7.30 2.86
C ARG A 337 -7.05 8.27 1.75
N GLY A 338 -5.89 8.08 1.15
CA GLY A 338 -5.41 8.91 0.05
C GLY A 338 -3.90 8.90 -0.12
N HIS A 339 -3.42 9.64 -1.11
CA HIS A 339 -1.99 9.73 -1.48
C HIS A 339 -1.31 11.03 -1.03
N ASN A 340 -2.00 11.85 -0.25
CA ASN A 340 -1.57 13.18 0.14
C ASN A 340 -1.46 13.36 1.67
N GLN A 341 -1.32 12.27 2.44
CA GLN A 341 -1.32 12.34 3.90
C GLN A 341 0.06 12.75 4.43
N PRO A 342 0.20 13.92 5.08
CA PRO A 342 1.49 14.36 5.62
C PRO A 342 1.80 13.65 6.93
N VAL A 343 3.02 13.13 7.05
CA VAL A 343 3.54 12.49 8.26
C VAL A 343 4.81 13.21 8.71
N LEU A 344 4.86 13.62 9.98
CA LEU A 344 6.02 14.26 10.60
C LEU A 344 6.90 13.21 11.28
N ALA A 345 8.17 13.15 10.91
CA ALA A 345 9.15 12.36 11.65
C ALA A 345 9.46 13.02 12.99
N LEU A 346 9.15 12.35 14.10
CA LEU A 346 9.45 12.85 15.45
C LEU A 346 10.85 12.47 15.94
N ALA A 347 11.49 11.49 15.31
CA ALA A 347 12.78 10.97 15.73
C ALA A 347 13.66 10.61 14.52
N ASN A 348 14.98 10.64 14.73
CA ASN A 348 15.96 10.23 13.72
C ASN A 348 16.00 8.71 13.60
N SER A 349 15.82 8.16 12.38
CA SER A 349 15.93 6.73 12.07
C SER A 349 16.72 6.50 10.79
N GLY A 350 17.96 6.04 10.87
CA GLY A 350 18.83 5.89 9.69
C GLY A 350 18.88 7.16 8.84
N SER A 351 18.24 7.12 7.68
CA SER A 351 18.10 8.25 6.74
C SER A 351 17.03 9.28 7.11
N ILE A 352 16.11 8.94 8.01
CA ILE A 352 15.00 9.80 8.43
C ILE A 352 15.49 10.76 9.50
N GLN A 353 15.21 12.05 9.31
CA GLN A 353 15.57 13.12 10.23
C GLN A 353 14.32 13.64 10.94
N ALA A 354 14.42 13.85 12.25
CA ALA A 354 13.40 14.46 13.08
C ALA A 354 13.08 15.88 12.56
N GLY A 355 11.79 16.23 12.56
CA GLY A 355 11.28 17.49 12.01
C GLY A 355 10.98 17.44 10.51
N ARG A 356 11.35 16.37 9.80
CA ARG A 356 11.04 16.23 8.36
C ARG A 356 9.60 15.76 8.16
N VAL A 357 8.91 16.38 7.21
CA VAL A 357 7.58 15.95 6.75
C VAL A 357 7.71 15.10 5.48
N PHE A 358 6.93 14.03 5.42
CA PHE A 358 6.81 13.15 4.27
C PHE A 358 5.35 13.11 3.81
N ILE A 359 5.12 13.09 2.50
CA ILE A 359 3.80 12.84 1.94
C ILE A 359 3.66 11.33 1.73
N THR A 360 2.55 10.77 2.21
CA THR A 360 2.37 9.33 2.33
C THR A 360 1.05 8.87 1.73
N SER A 361 1.05 7.63 1.23
CA SER A 361 -0.18 6.91 0.91
C SER A 361 -0.66 6.16 2.15
N GLN A 362 -1.92 6.37 2.52
CA GLN A 362 -2.54 5.72 3.66
C GLN A 362 -3.90 5.14 3.28
N ASN A 363 -4.23 4.02 3.91
CA ASN A 363 -5.52 3.36 3.83
C ASN A 363 -5.75 2.56 5.12
N HIS A 364 -6.22 3.22 6.18
CA HIS A 364 -6.60 2.55 7.44
C HIS A 364 -7.69 3.29 8.21
N PRO A 365 -8.66 2.57 8.80
CA PRO A 365 -9.67 3.14 9.68
C PRO A 365 -9.27 3.16 11.16
N LEU A 366 -8.18 2.48 11.53
CA LEU A 366 -7.77 2.26 12.92
C LEU A 366 -6.37 2.80 13.18
N ALA A 367 -6.12 3.23 14.41
CA ALA A 367 -4.81 3.70 14.86
C ALA A 367 -4.48 3.13 16.27
N PRO A 368 -3.21 2.84 16.56
CA PRO A 368 -2.78 2.50 17.91
C PRO A 368 -2.89 3.69 18.86
N VAL A 369 -3.18 3.43 20.13
CA VAL A 369 -3.27 4.45 21.18
C VAL A 369 -2.76 3.90 22.51
N ASN A 370 -2.16 4.77 23.32
CA ASN A 370 -1.72 4.40 24.66
C ASN A 370 -2.91 4.41 25.62
N PRO A 371 -3.26 3.30 26.29
CA PRO A 371 -4.39 3.23 27.21
C PRO A 371 -4.26 4.19 28.40
N ARG A 372 -3.04 4.66 28.72
CA ARG A 372 -2.78 5.56 29.85
C ARG A 372 -2.81 7.05 29.48
N SER A 373 -2.95 7.43 28.20
CA SER A 373 -3.16 8.85 27.87
C SER A 373 -4.59 9.23 28.25
N ARG A 374 -4.74 9.98 29.35
CA ARG A 374 -6.02 10.48 29.92
C ARG A 374 -6.76 11.51 29.04
N SER A 375 -6.42 11.58 27.77
CA SER A 375 -7.00 12.46 26.78
C SER A 375 -6.92 11.74 25.44
N ASN A 376 -7.89 11.94 24.55
CA ASN A 376 -7.91 11.44 23.16
C ASN A 376 -6.77 12.03 22.29
N HIS A 377 -5.57 12.16 22.84
CA HIS A 377 -4.40 12.59 22.12
C HIS A 377 -3.97 11.43 21.25
N HIS A 378 -4.21 11.60 19.94
CA HIS A 378 -3.74 10.70 18.91
C HIS A 378 -2.26 10.41 19.16
N VAL A 379 -1.88 9.13 19.15
CA VAL A 379 -0.52 8.78 18.75
C VAL A 379 -0.49 9.10 17.26
N PRO A 380 0.29 10.10 16.80
CA PRO A 380 0.37 10.39 15.36
C PRO A 380 0.78 9.12 14.59
N ASP A 381 0.62 9.06 13.28
CA ASP A 381 1.23 7.97 12.50
C ASP A 381 2.76 8.08 12.66
N LEU A 382 3.31 7.37 13.66
CA LEU A 382 4.62 7.63 14.23
C LEU A 382 5.68 6.84 13.49
N ILE A 383 6.65 7.54 12.89
CA ILE A 383 7.96 6.96 12.61
C ILE A 383 8.80 7.10 13.89
N THR A 384 8.74 6.12 14.79
CA THR A 384 9.61 6.07 15.99
C THR A 384 10.55 4.87 15.92
N PRO A 385 11.86 5.07 15.78
CA PRO A 385 12.84 4.00 15.62
C PRO A 385 13.40 3.43 16.92
N ASN A 386 12.93 3.90 18.07
CA ASN A 386 13.37 3.45 19.38
C ASN A 386 12.19 3.50 20.33
N TRP A 387 11.30 2.51 20.25
CA TRP A 387 10.37 2.28 21.34
C TRP A 387 11.15 1.60 22.48
N LYS A 388 11.69 2.43 23.39
CA LYS A 388 12.04 1.93 24.72
C LYS A 388 10.72 1.61 25.41
N ALA A 389 10.40 0.32 25.50
CA ALA A 389 9.35 -0.16 26.38
C ALA A 389 9.65 0.34 27.81
N ARG A 390 9.08 1.48 28.20
CA ARG A 390 9.10 1.94 29.58
C ARG A 390 7.92 1.29 30.29
N LEU A 391 8.02 -0.03 30.46
CA LEU A 391 7.21 -0.76 31.42
C LEU A 391 7.53 -0.18 32.82
N ASN A 392 6.46 0.23 33.49
CA ASN A 392 6.34 0.65 34.89
C ASN A 392 7.60 1.13 35.63
N ARG A 393 7.59 2.42 36.04
CA ARG A 393 8.18 2.80 37.32
C ARG A 393 7.18 3.68 38.07
N ASN A 394 6.35 3.05 38.88
CA ASN A 394 5.78 3.58 40.12
C ASN A 394 5.23 2.42 40.95
N GLN A 395 6.14 1.58 41.45
CA GLN A 395 6.24 1.33 42.88
C GLN A 395 7.69 0.90 43.19
N GLN A 396 8.25 1.62 44.16
CA GLN A 396 9.49 1.39 44.90
C GLN A 396 10.84 1.72 44.25
N ALA A 397 11.56 2.55 45.00
CA ALA A 397 12.91 3.02 44.82
C ALA A 397 13.92 1.95 45.23
N THR A 398 15.08 1.90 44.55
CA THR A 398 16.43 1.83 45.14
C THR A 398 17.48 1.97 44.03
N HIS A 399 18.62 2.55 44.41
CA HIS A 399 19.83 2.89 43.64
C HIS A 399 20.19 1.99 42.46
N GLN A 400 20.41 2.58 41.28
CA GLN A 400 21.39 2.10 40.30
C GLN A 400 21.87 3.23 39.37
N ASP A 401 23.17 3.21 39.13
CA ASP A 401 24.08 4.17 38.47
C ASP A 401 23.64 4.61 37.05
N PRO A 402 23.68 5.92 36.69
CA PRO A 402 23.27 6.43 35.39
C PRO A 402 24.17 6.09 34.17
N HIS A 403 25.25 5.31 34.32
CA HIS A 403 26.26 5.13 33.26
C HIS A 403 26.30 3.77 32.52
N GLN A 404 25.28 2.90 32.59
CA GLN A 404 25.22 1.70 31.74
C GLN A 404 24.03 1.70 30.74
N PRO A 405 24.28 1.65 29.41
CA PRO A 405 23.23 1.38 28.44
C PRO A 405 22.78 -0.09 28.53
N SER A 406 21.48 -0.31 28.74
CA SER A 406 20.85 -1.63 28.65
C SER A 406 21.05 -2.24 27.25
N PRO A 407 21.43 -3.53 27.12
CA PRO A 407 21.72 -4.18 25.83
C PRO A 407 20.48 -4.38 24.94
N TYR A 408 19.28 -4.16 25.45
CA TYR A 408 18.03 -4.40 24.71
C TYR A 408 17.60 -3.14 23.95
N SER A 409 17.97 -3.08 22.66
CA SER A 409 17.47 -2.07 21.71
C SER A 409 16.55 -2.72 20.67
N LEU A 410 15.26 -2.82 21.00
CA LEU A 410 14.21 -3.17 20.04
C LEU A 410 14.13 -2.08 18.96
N ARG A 411 14.58 -2.39 17.74
CA ARG A 411 14.48 -1.51 16.57
C ARG A 411 13.16 -1.79 15.85
N ILE A 412 12.08 -1.19 16.37
CA ILE A 412 10.80 -1.16 15.68
C ILE A 412 10.86 -0.02 14.66
N ILE A 413 10.63 -0.33 13.38
CA ILE A 413 10.49 0.70 12.33
C ILE A 413 9.02 0.66 11.85
N ILE A 414 8.42 1.82 11.67
CA ILE A 414 7.01 1.98 11.26
C ILE A 414 7.01 2.91 10.06
N LEU A 415 6.51 2.48 8.90
CA LEU A 415 6.46 3.30 7.69
C LEU A 415 5.24 3.00 6.82
N THR A 416 4.82 4.04 6.10
CA THR A 416 3.93 3.99 4.93
C THR A 416 4.73 3.75 3.63
N PRO A 417 4.10 3.26 2.54
CA PRO A 417 4.79 2.64 1.39
C PRO A 417 5.78 3.51 0.61
N PHE A 418 5.62 4.84 0.61
CA PHE A 418 6.50 5.74 -0.19
C PHE A 418 7.87 6.02 0.45
N ILE A 419 8.15 5.48 1.64
CA ILE A 419 9.42 5.67 2.36
C ILE A 419 10.16 4.32 2.49
N LEU A 420 10.05 3.43 1.49
CA LEU A 420 10.77 2.14 1.50
C LEU A 420 12.26 2.27 1.13
N THR A 421 12.60 3.24 0.29
CA THR A 421 13.93 3.32 -0.35
C THR A 421 15.10 3.58 0.60
N PRO A 422 14.99 4.44 1.65
CA PRO A 422 16.17 4.77 2.44
C PRO A 422 16.29 3.96 3.75
N ILE A 423 15.38 3.00 4.00
CA ILE A 423 15.34 2.17 5.22
C ILE A 423 15.68 0.69 4.98
N LEU A 424 15.44 0.14 3.79
CA LEU A 424 15.89 -1.23 3.49
C LEU A 424 17.42 -1.37 3.61
N THR A 425 18.15 -0.26 3.41
CA THR A 425 19.58 -0.17 3.74
C THR A 425 19.89 -0.53 5.19
N LEU A 426 19.03 -0.19 6.18
CA LEU A 426 19.27 -0.53 7.59
C LEU A 426 19.16 -2.03 7.90
N ILE A 427 18.32 -2.76 7.17
CA ILE A 427 18.14 -4.20 7.34
C ILE A 427 19.29 -4.95 6.68
N THR A 428 19.75 -4.48 5.50
CA THR A 428 20.84 -5.12 4.73
C THR A 428 22.24 -4.76 5.22
N ASP A 429 22.41 -3.67 5.96
CA ASP A 429 23.71 -3.13 6.40
C ASP A 429 24.03 -3.52 7.87
N GLN A 430 23.34 -4.52 8.43
CA GLN A 430 23.72 -5.10 9.72
C GLN A 430 24.87 -6.10 9.53
N PRO A 431 25.97 -6.00 10.30
CA PRO A 431 27.06 -6.96 10.23
C PRO A 431 26.56 -8.34 10.68
N THR A 432 26.84 -9.36 9.86
CA THR A 432 26.66 -10.76 10.24
C THR A 432 27.50 -11.07 11.49
N PRO A 433 26.99 -11.86 12.46
CA PRO A 433 27.81 -12.29 13.59
C PRO A 433 28.92 -13.21 13.07
N ALA A 434 30.16 -12.72 13.12
CA ALA A 434 31.33 -13.51 12.77
C ALA A 434 31.50 -14.65 13.78
N ASN A 435 31.50 -15.89 13.30
CA ASN A 435 31.90 -17.05 14.07
C ASN A 435 33.33 -16.88 14.60
N HIS A 436 33.51 -17.06 15.90
CA HIS A 436 34.80 -17.07 16.56
C HIS A 436 35.61 -18.32 16.15
N SER A 437 36.75 -18.12 15.50
CA SER A 437 37.91 -19.01 15.61
C SER A 437 39.20 -18.20 15.47
N HIS A 438 40.10 -18.40 16.42
CA HIS A 438 41.34 -17.65 16.67
C HIS A 438 42.39 -17.68 15.54
N SER A 439 43.04 -16.54 15.26
CA SER A 439 44.50 -16.30 15.39
C SER A 439 44.90 -14.92 14.80
N PRO A 440 46.04 -14.33 15.22
CA PRO A 440 46.21 -12.88 15.24
C PRO A 440 47.04 -12.37 14.05
N PHE A 441 46.52 -11.41 13.29
CA PHE A 441 47.36 -10.47 12.54
C PHE A 441 46.72 -9.09 12.50
N SER A 442 47.42 -8.14 13.12
CA SER A 442 47.15 -6.71 13.09
C SER A 442 47.53 -6.14 11.74
N VAL A 443 46.59 -5.50 11.03
CA VAL A 443 46.90 -4.42 10.09
C VAL A 443 45.80 -3.35 10.19
N SER A 444 46.21 -2.19 10.70
CA SER A 444 45.46 -0.94 10.63
C SER A 444 45.43 -0.46 9.17
N LEU A 445 44.25 -0.14 8.61
CA LEU A 445 44.17 0.90 7.58
C LEU A 445 42.80 1.56 7.48
N ARG A 446 42.79 2.86 7.80
CA ARG A 446 41.77 3.83 7.42
C ARG A 446 41.60 3.85 5.91
N THR A 447 40.39 3.78 5.37
CA THR A 447 40.05 4.48 4.12
C THR A 447 38.53 4.73 4.05
N ARG A 448 38.14 6.01 4.20
CA ARG A 448 36.87 6.53 3.69
C ARG A 448 37.04 6.69 2.19
N LEU A 449 36.16 6.13 1.36
CA LEU A 449 36.04 6.56 -0.03
C LEU A 449 34.58 6.81 -0.40
N ARG A 450 34.30 8.09 -0.64
CA ARG A 450 33.15 8.56 -1.43
C ARG A 450 33.39 8.17 -2.88
N LEU A 451 32.39 7.64 -3.57
CA LEU A 451 32.29 7.80 -5.03
C LEU A 451 30.87 8.20 -5.41
N THR A 452 30.80 9.27 -6.17
CA THR A 452 29.63 9.85 -6.83
C THR A 452 30.03 10.09 -8.29
N LEU A 453 29.03 10.16 -9.18
CA LEU A 453 29.05 10.37 -10.65
C LEU A 453 29.17 9.06 -11.48
N PHE A 454 28.43 8.81 -12.57
CA PHE A 454 27.74 9.61 -13.61
C PHE A 454 26.48 8.78 -14.07
N CYS A 455 25.34 9.31 -14.53
CA CYS A 455 25.11 10.06 -15.77
C CYS A 455 23.79 10.86 -15.74
N LEU A 456 23.87 12.08 -16.29
CA LEU A 456 22.81 13.03 -16.60
C LEU A 456 22.23 12.80 -18.01
N THR A 457 20.93 13.08 -18.20
CA THR A 457 20.43 13.77 -19.41
C THR A 457 19.24 14.70 -19.08
N LEU A 458 19.55 16.00 -18.98
CA LEU A 458 18.89 17.23 -19.51
C LEU A 458 17.41 17.54 -19.12
N ILE A 459 17.03 18.60 -18.35
CA ILE A 459 17.17 20.10 -18.43
C ILE A 459 16.05 20.76 -19.30
N PRO A 460 15.49 21.97 -19.01
CA PRO A 460 15.12 22.67 -17.75
C PRO A 460 13.85 23.59 -17.87
N ILE A 461 13.37 24.22 -16.77
CA ILE A 461 12.98 25.67 -16.80
C ILE A 461 13.39 26.30 -15.47
N HIS A 462 14.32 27.25 -15.57
CA HIS A 462 14.71 28.23 -14.55
C HIS A 462 13.89 29.51 -14.76
N LEU A 463 13.52 30.22 -13.68
CA LEU A 463 13.55 31.69 -13.63
C LEU A 463 13.39 32.19 -12.18
N LEU A 464 14.41 32.96 -11.75
CA LEU A 464 14.50 34.02 -10.74
C LEU A 464 13.80 33.83 -9.36
N ILE A 465 14.47 34.03 -8.22
CA ILE A 465 15.15 35.27 -7.79
C ILE A 465 16.37 34.94 -6.91
N ARG A 466 17.52 35.51 -7.26
CA ARG A 466 18.70 35.66 -6.39
C ARG A 466 18.52 36.91 -5.52
N SER A 467 18.69 36.78 -4.21
CA SER A 467 19.20 37.87 -3.37
C SER A 467 20.10 37.28 -2.28
N ARG A 468 21.29 37.85 -2.17
CA ARG A 468 22.36 37.48 -1.22
C ARG A 468 22.04 38.03 0.17
N ARG A 469 22.30 37.25 1.23
CA ARG A 469 23.34 37.52 2.25
C ARG A 469 23.19 36.58 3.45
N SER A 470 24.35 36.28 4.03
CA SER A 470 24.62 35.54 5.24
C SER A 470 24.01 36.15 6.51
N SER A 471 23.38 35.33 7.34
CA SER A 471 23.50 35.40 8.80
C SER A 471 22.93 34.12 9.43
N GLN A 472 23.49 33.74 10.58
CA GLN A 472 23.11 32.57 11.39
C GLN A 472 21.60 32.51 11.64
N ALA A 473 20.96 31.38 11.36
CA ALA A 473 19.55 31.14 11.70
C ALA A 473 19.47 30.29 12.97
N THR A 474 19.11 30.95 14.06
CA THR A 474 18.63 30.38 15.32
C THR A 474 17.32 29.61 15.12
N LEU A 475 17.12 28.54 15.90
CA LEU A 475 15.88 27.76 15.96
C LEU A 475 14.65 28.67 16.17
N PRO A 476 13.52 28.40 15.49
CA PRO A 476 12.33 29.23 15.61
C PRO A 476 11.72 29.12 17.01
N THR A 477 11.28 30.25 17.56
CA THR A 477 10.63 30.32 18.86
C THR A 477 9.23 29.69 18.82
N PRO A 478 8.67 29.27 19.98
CA PRO A 478 7.38 28.57 20.05
C PRO A 478 6.20 29.31 19.39
N LYS A 479 6.27 30.65 19.30
CA LYS A 479 5.25 31.48 18.63
C LYS A 479 5.23 31.29 17.10
N THR A 480 6.38 31.03 16.48
CA THR A 480 6.47 30.77 15.03
C THR A 480 5.92 29.38 14.69
N ILE A 481 6.11 28.41 15.58
CA ILE A 481 5.54 27.06 15.45
C ILE A 481 4.02 27.10 15.59
N SER A 482 3.47 27.90 16.52
CA SER A 482 2.01 28.03 16.65
C SER A 482 1.36 28.66 15.41
N HIS A 483 2.03 29.62 14.77
CA HIS A 483 1.52 30.28 13.57
C HIS A 483 1.53 29.35 12.33
N ILE A 484 2.55 28.49 12.21
CA ILE A 484 2.61 27.45 11.15
C ILE A 484 1.53 26.39 11.37
N LEU A 485 1.31 25.96 12.63
CA LEU A 485 0.24 25.00 12.96
C LEU A 485 -1.16 25.60 12.76
N GLN A 486 -1.32 26.91 12.92
CA GLN A 486 -2.58 27.60 12.67
C GLN A 486 -2.87 27.76 11.17
N GLN A 487 -1.84 28.00 10.34
CA GLN A 487 -1.98 27.97 8.88
C GLN A 487 -2.23 26.57 8.31
N ALA A 488 -1.72 25.52 8.96
CA ALA A 488 -2.03 24.13 8.61
C ALA A 488 -3.47 23.73 8.99
N ARG A 489 -4.06 24.35 10.02
CA ARG A 489 -5.48 24.16 10.36
C ARG A 489 -6.42 24.80 9.35
N THR A 490 -6.13 26.00 8.87
CA THR A 490 -6.98 26.69 7.88
C THR A 490 -6.94 26.06 6.49
N THR A 491 -5.87 25.31 6.15
CA THR A 491 -5.83 24.49 4.91
C THR A 491 -6.54 23.14 5.05
N SER A 492 -6.95 22.75 6.26
CA SER A 492 -7.75 21.53 6.51
C SER A 492 -9.26 21.78 6.59
N GLU A 493 -9.67 23.06 6.58
CA GLU A 493 -11.07 23.54 6.57
C GLU A 493 -11.52 24.04 5.18
N LEU A 494 -10.73 23.81 4.13
CA LEU A 494 -11.10 23.91 2.70
C LEU A 494 -10.97 22.52 2.07
#